data_AF-A0A536BK25-F1
#
_entry.id   AF-A0A536BK25-F1
#
_cell.length_a   1.000
_cell.length_b   1.000
_cell.length_c   1.000
_cell.angle_alpha   90.00
_cell.angle_beta   90.00
_cell.angle_gamma   90.00
#
_symmetry.space_group_name_H-M   'P 1'
#
loop_
_entity.id
_entity.type
_entity.pdbx_description
1 polymer ?
#
loop_
_entity_poly.entity_id
_entity_poly.type
_entity_poly.pdbx_seq_one_letter_code
_entity_poly.pdbx_strand_id
1 'polypeptide(L)'
;QAEGRGLKVLIAAAGGAAHLPGVVAAWSLLPVIGVPMSAGALGGLDALLSMAQMPAGIPVATVAIGEAGARNAAHLATGILALNDPVAREKLVKRREANRTPQTRASH
;
A
#
# COMPACT_ATOMS: atom_id res chain seq x y z
N GLN A 1 10.31 -2.35 18.25
CA GLN A 1 8.95 -2.58 17.71
C GLN A 1 8.46 -1.31 17.00
N ALA A 2 7.67 -1.43 15.94
CA ALA A 2 7.25 -0.29 15.10
C ALA A 2 6.31 0.68 15.82
N GLU A 3 5.38 0.16 16.61
CA GLU A 3 4.39 0.96 17.36
C GLU A 3 5.04 1.89 18.38
N GLY A 4 6.04 1.40 19.14
CA GLY A 4 6.81 2.21 20.09
C GLY A 4 7.61 3.36 19.47
N ARG A 5 7.70 3.40 18.13
CA ARG A 5 8.32 4.50 17.37
C ARG A 5 7.30 5.53 16.88
N GLY A 6 6.01 5.38 17.24
CA GLY A 6 4.93 6.28 16.81
C GLY A 6 4.41 6.02 15.40
N LEU A 7 4.85 4.94 14.74
CA LEU A 7 4.33 4.55 13.42
C LEU A 7 2.86 4.10 13.53
N LYS A 8 2.09 4.36 12.47
CA LYS A 8 0.63 4.08 12.44
C LYS A 8 0.22 3.10 11.36
N VAL A 9 0.96 3.05 10.25
CA VAL A 9 0.74 2.16 9.11
C VAL A 9 2.10 1.79 8.54
N LEU A 10 2.25 0.56 8.06
CA LEU A 10 3.45 0.06 7.41
C LEU A 10 3.16 -0.20 5.92
N ILE A 11 4.07 0.21 5.05
CA ILE A 11 4.02 -0.13 3.62
C ILE A 11 5.24 -1.01 3.33
N ALA A 12 5.00 -2.21 2.81
CA ALA A 12 6.05 -3.16 2.46
C ALA A 12 5.95 -3.51 0.98
N ALA A 13 7.02 -3.24 0.23
CA ALA A 13 7.13 -3.55 -1.19
C ALA A 13 8.10 -4.71 -1.41
N ALA A 14 7.69 -5.71 -2.20
CA ALA A 14 8.53 -6.87 -2.53
C ALA A 14 8.11 -7.51 -3.86
N GLY A 15 9.07 -8.09 -4.58
CA GLY A 15 8.83 -8.85 -5.82
C GLY A 15 9.20 -10.32 -5.66
N GLY A 16 8.85 -11.16 -6.65
CA GLY A 16 9.09 -12.61 -6.59
C GLY A 16 8.20 -13.30 -5.56
N ALA A 17 8.75 -14.30 -4.85
CA ALA A 17 8.11 -14.92 -3.69
C ALA A 17 8.09 -13.94 -2.50
N ALA A 18 7.10 -13.06 -2.49
CA ALA A 18 7.09 -11.83 -1.71
C ALA A 18 6.56 -12.03 -0.27
N HIS A 19 7.37 -12.69 0.56
CA HIS A 19 7.02 -13.00 1.96
C HIS A 19 7.14 -11.81 2.93
N LEU A 20 7.90 -10.77 2.55
CA LEU A 20 8.20 -9.64 3.43
C LEU A 20 6.94 -9.00 4.07
N PRO A 21 5.87 -8.66 3.33
CA PRO A 21 4.68 -8.05 3.94
C PRO A 21 3.97 -8.99 4.90
N GLY A 22 3.91 -10.29 4.60
CA GLY A 22 3.32 -11.30 5.47
C GLY A 22 4.09 -11.47 6.78
N VAL A 23 5.43 -11.47 6.71
CA VAL A 23 6.28 -11.48 7.90
C VAL A 23 6.07 -10.20 8.71
N VAL A 24 6.10 -9.02 8.09
CA VAL A 24 5.87 -7.76 8.82
C VAL A 24 4.50 -7.76 9.51
N ALA A 25 3.45 -8.27 8.86
CA ALA A 25 2.11 -8.39 9.44
C ALA A 25 2.04 -9.39 10.61
N ALA A 26 2.80 -10.48 10.57
CA ALA A 26 2.83 -11.45 11.66
C ALA A 26 3.49 -10.89 12.95
N TRP A 27 4.35 -9.87 12.82
CA TRP A 27 5.13 -9.31 13.93
C TRP A 27 4.67 -7.90 14.35
N SER A 28 3.59 -7.38 13.78
CA SER A 28 3.10 -6.02 14.02
C SER A 28 1.59 -5.99 14.16
N LEU A 29 1.08 -5.25 15.15
CA LEU A 29 -0.35 -4.93 15.26
C LEU A 29 -0.77 -3.76 14.37
N LEU A 30 0.19 -3.00 13.83
CA LEU A 30 -0.10 -1.92 12.89
C LEU A 30 -0.58 -2.49 11.55
N PRO A 31 -1.54 -1.83 10.88
CA PRO A 31 -1.94 -2.18 9.52
C PRO A 31 -0.75 -2.23 8.56
N VAL A 32 -0.66 -3.31 7.79
CA VAL A 32 0.38 -3.52 6.76
C VAL A 32 -0.24 -3.47 5.38
N ILE A 33 0.33 -2.64 4.51
CA ILE A 33 -0.04 -2.52 3.11
C ILE A 33 1.06 -3.17 2.26
N GLY A 34 0.69 -4.17 1.46
CA GLY A 34 1.59 -4.91 0.58
C GLY A 34 1.59 -4.33 -0.83
N VAL A 35 2.76 -3.99 -1.36
CA VAL A 35 2.96 -3.53 -2.74
C VAL A 35 3.72 -4.59 -3.53
N PRO A 36 3.03 -5.40 -4.36
CA PRO A 36 3.69 -6.37 -5.23
C PRO A 36 4.53 -5.64 -6.28
N MET A 37 5.82 -5.94 -6.36
CA MET A 37 6.70 -5.35 -7.38
C MET A 37 6.73 -6.25 -8.62
N SER A 38 6.68 -5.63 -9.80
CA SER A 38 6.77 -6.33 -11.10
C SER A 38 8.21 -6.80 -11.32
N ALA A 39 8.57 -7.93 -10.71
CA ALA A 39 9.86 -8.57 -10.84
C ALA A 39 9.69 -10.02 -11.31
N GLY A 40 10.73 -10.59 -11.92
CA GLY A 40 10.78 -12.00 -12.31
C GLY A 40 9.93 -12.35 -13.53
N ALA A 41 9.87 -13.65 -13.83
CA ALA A 41 9.27 -14.19 -15.05
C ALA A 41 7.74 -14.02 -15.13
N LEU A 42 7.06 -13.84 -13.98
CA LEU A 42 5.60 -13.75 -13.90
C LEU A 42 5.10 -12.31 -13.77
N GLY A 43 5.96 -11.30 -13.97
CA GLY A 43 5.56 -9.89 -13.94
C GLY A 43 4.96 -9.43 -12.60
N GLY A 44 5.28 -10.11 -11.49
CA GLY A 44 4.77 -9.80 -10.16
C GLY A 44 3.47 -10.52 -9.77
N LEU A 45 2.94 -11.44 -10.58
CA LEU A 45 1.78 -12.26 -10.22
C LEU A 45 2.06 -13.17 -9.01
N ASP A 46 3.27 -13.73 -8.95
CA ASP A 46 3.78 -14.48 -7.80
C ASP A 46 3.78 -13.63 -6.52
N ALA A 47 4.26 -12.39 -6.61
CA ALA A 47 4.28 -11.46 -5.49
C ALA A 47 2.86 -11.10 -5.05
N LEU A 48 1.97 -10.81 -6.01
CA LEU A 48 0.57 -10.48 -5.74
C LEU A 48 -0.13 -11.62 -4.99
N LEU A 49 -0.03 -12.85 -5.50
CA LEU A 49 -0.66 -14.01 -4.89
C LEU A 49 -0.07 -14.29 -3.50
N SER A 50 1.26 -14.18 -3.34
CA SER A 50 1.92 -14.39 -2.04
C SER A 50 1.47 -13.39 -0.96
N MET A 51 1.17 -12.14 -1.34
CA MET A 51 0.69 -11.12 -0.41
C MET A 51 -0.82 -11.18 -0.16
N ALA A 52 -1.60 -11.45 -1.20
CA ALA A 52 -3.06 -11.46 -1.12
C ALA A 52 -3.60 -12.71 -0.42
N GLN A 53 -2.92 -13.86 -0.58
CA GLN A 53 -3.36 -15.16 -0.06
C GLN A 53 -2.86 -15.45 1.36
N MET A 54 -2.81 -14.42 2.21
CA MET A 54 -2.47 -14.59 3.63
C MET A 54 -3.58 -15.36 4.36
N PRO A 55 -3.23 -16.23 5.33
CA PRO A 55 -4.21 -16.95 6.13
C PRO A 55 -5.03 -16.00 7.01
N ALA A 56 -6.23 -16.46 7.40
CA ALA A 56 -7.08 -15.72 8.33
C ALA A 56 -6.33 -15.46 9.66
N GLY A 57 -6.43 -14.23 10.15
CA GLY A 57 -5.79 -13.78 11.40
C GLY A 57 -4.52 -12.95 11.19
N ILE A 58 -3.89 -12.98 10.00
CA ILE A 58 -2.70 -12.16 9.69
C ILE A 58 -2.94 -11.38 8.39
N PRO A 59 -3.69 -10.27 8.43
CA PRO A 59 -4.12 -9.57 7.22
C PRO A 59 -3.00 -8.72 6.60
N VAL A 60 -2.96 -8.68 5.26
CA VAL A 60 -2.17 -7.72 4.48
C VAL A 60 -3.10 -7.01 3.49
N ALA A 61 -3.12 -5.67 3.54
CA ALA A 61 -3.87 -4.87 2.58
C ALA A 61 -3.07 -4.77 1.26
N THR A 62 -3.29 -5.73 0.38
CA THR A 62 -2.54 -5.83 -0.89
C THR A 62 -3.12 -4.89 -1.95
N VAL A 63 -2.27 -4.10 -2.59
CA VAL A 63 -2.66 -3.19 -3.69
C VAL A 63 -2.20 -3.75 -5.06
N ALA A 64 -2.48 -2.99 -6.13
CA ALA A 64 -2.07 -3.35 -7.48
C ALA A 64 -0.54 -3.58 -7.62
N ILE A 65 -0.13 -4.30 -8.66
CA ILE A 65 1.29 -4.54 -8.96
C ILE A 65 1.97 -3.23 -9.42
N GLY A 66 3.22 -3.03 -8.99
CA GLY A 66 4.13 -2.02 -9.50
C GLY A 66 3.85 -0.60 -9.03
N GLU A 67 4.19 0.37 -9.88
CA GLU A 67 4.19 1.80 -9.53
C GLU A 67 2.78 2.33 -9.20
N ALA A 68 1.74 1.84 -9.88
CA ALA A 68 0.36 2.15 -9.56
C ALA A 68 0.00 1.66 -8.15
N GLY A 69 0.47 0.47 -7.77
CA GLY A 69 0.40 -0.07 -6.42
C GLY A 69 1.06 0.84 -5.40
N ALA A 70 2.32 1.21 -5.63
CA ALA A 70 3.08 2.07 -4.71
C ALA A 70 2.35 3.40 -4.44
N ARG A 71 1.80 4.04 -5.49
CA ARG A 71 0.97 5.24 -5.36
C ARG A 71 -0.28 4.98 -4.53
N ASN A 72 -1.00 3.89 -4.83
CA ASN A 72 -2.22 3.52 -4.11
C ASN A 72 -1.95 3.15 -2.65
N ALA A 73 -0.81 2.55 -2.33
CA ALA A 73 -0.41 2.27 -0.95
C ALA A 73 -0.23 3.56 -0.14
N ALA A 74 0.39 4.60 -0.73
CA ALA A 74 0.49 5.90 -0.10
C ALA A 74 -0.90 6.55 0.10
N HIS A 75 -1.80 6.45 -0.89
CA HIS A 75 -3.17 6.94 -0.75
C HIS A 75 -3.97 6.18 0.32
N LEU A 76 -3.82 4.86 0.38
CA LEU A 76 -4.48 4.01 1.37
C LEU A 76 -3.96 4.31 2.78
N ALA A 77 -2.64 4.39 2.96
CA ALA A 77 -2.03 4.78 4.23
C ALA A 77 -2.53 6.16 4.69
N THR A 78 -2.55 7.14 3.78
CA THR A 78 -3.09 8.47 4.09
C THR A 78 -4.57 8.40 4.47
N GLY A 79 -5.35 7.53 3.82
CA GLY A 79 -6.75 7.26 4.16
C GLY A 79 -6.93 6.71 5.58
N ILE A 80 -6.06 5.79 6.00
CA ILE A 80 -6.06 5.25 7.38
C ILE A 80 -5.73 6.36 8.38
N LEU A 81 -4.70 7.17 8.12
CA LEU A 81 -4.32 8.29 8.98
C LEU A 81 -5.42 9.33 9.09
N ALA A 82 -6.06 9.66 7.97
CA ALA A 82 -7.13 10.66 7.87
C ALA A 82 -8.38 10.35 8.70
N LEU A 83 -8.54 9.12 9.20
CA LEU A 83 -9.60 8.79 10.15
C LEU A 83 -9.46 9.56 11.48
N ASN A 84 -8.23 9.88 11.88
CA ASN A 84 -7.93 10.55 13.15
C ASN A 84 -7.06 11.82 12.99
N ASP A 85 -6.64 12.15 11.77
CA ASP A 85 -5.84 13.35 11.47
C ASP A 85 -6.60 14.25 10.47
N PRO A 86 -7.16 15.38 10.94
CA PRO A 86 -7.86 16.35 10.08
C PRO A 86 -7.00 16.94 8.97
N VAL A 87 -5.69 17.13 9.21
CA VAL A 87 -4.75 17.67 8.22
C VAL A 87 -4.49 16.65 7.12
N ALA A 88 -4.30 15.37 7.48
CA ALA A 88 -4.19 14.29 6.50
C ALA A 88 -5.48 14.14 5.68
N ARG A 89 -6.65 14.30 6.32
CA ARG A 89 -7.95 14.26 5.65
C ARG A 89 -8.10 15.35 4.61
N GLU A 90 -7.77 16.60 4.95
CA GLU A 90 -7.82 17.71 4.01
C GLU A 90 -6.91 17.48 2.80
N LYS A 91 -5.67 17.04 3.04
CA LYS A 91 -4.71 16.72 1.97
C LYS A 91 -5.22 15.61 1.06
N LEU A 92 -5.86 14.58 1.62
CA LEU A 92 -6.42 13.47 0.85
C LEU A 92 -7.60 13.92 -0.02
N VAL A 93 -8.48 14.78 0.49
CA VAL A 93 -9.60 15.35 -0.27
C VAL A 93 -9.07 16.13 -1.48
N LYS A 94 -8.18 17.10 -1.25
CA LYS A 94 -7.58 17.92 -2.32
C LYS A 94 -6.91 17.05 -3.38
N ARG A 95 -6.19 16.01 -2.95
CA ARG A 95 -5.53 15.09 -3.88
C ARG A 95 -6.52 14.27 -4.71
N ARG A 96 -7.63 13.79 -4.11
CA ARG A 96 -8.66 13.05 -4.84
C ARG A 96 -9.42 13.93 -5.83
N GLU A 97 -9.67 15.19 -5.49
CA GLU A 97 -10.27 16.16 -6.40
C GLU A 97 -9.37 16.41 -7.62
N ALA A 98 -8.07 16.64 -7.40
CA ALA A 98 -7.09 16.80 -8.48
C ALA A 98 -7.02 15.59 -9.43
N ASN A 99 -7.22 14.37 -8.91
CA ASN A 99 -7.25 13.16 -9.73
C ASN A 99 -8.55 12.99 -10.54
N ARG A 100 -9.66 13.64 -10.13
CA ARG A 100 -10.96 13.60 -10.83
C ARG A 100 -11.04 14.63 -11.95
N THR A 101 -10.29 15.72 -11.85
CA THR A 101 -10.14 16.66 -12.96
C THR A 101 -9.41 15.95 -14.09
N PRO A 102 -9.98 15.88 -15.31
CA PRO A 102 -9.30 15.26 -16.45
C PRO A 102 -7.95 15.97 -16.62
N GLN A 103 -6.85 15.22 -16.62
CA GLN A 103 -5.59 15.75 -17.10
C GLN A 103 -5.78 15.99 -18.60
N THR A 104 -6.12 17.22 -18.98
CA THR A 104 -6.08 17.66 -20.37
C THR A 104 -4.70 17.29 -20.88
N ARG A 105 -4.67 16.40 -21.87
CA ARG A 105 -3.44 15.87 -22.49
C ARG A 105 -2.47 17.02 -22.73
N ALA A 106 -1.40 17.10 -21.95
CA ALA A 106 -0.21 17.81 -22.36
C ALA A 106 0.39 16.97 -23.49
N SER A 107 -0.13 17.20 -24.69
CA SER A 107 0.43 16.73 -25.94
C SER A 107 1.80 17.39 -26.13
N HIS A 108 2.88 16.61 -25.99
CA HIS A 108 4.10 16.71 -26.79
C HIS A 108 4.83 15.37 -26.72
#